data_AF-A0AAV9M032-F1
#
_entry.id   AF-A0AAV9M032-F1
#
_cell.length_a   1.000
_cell.length_b   1.000
_cell.length_c   1.000
_cell.angle_alpha   90.00
_cell.angle_beta   90.00
_cell.angle_gamma   90.00
#
_symmetry.space_group_name_H-M   'P 1'
#
loop_
_entity.id
_entity.type
_entity.pdbx_description
1 polymer ?
#
loop_
_entity_poly.entity_id
_entity_poly.type
_entity_poly.pdbx_seq_one_letter_code
_entity_poly.pdbx_strand_id
1 'polypeptide(L)'
;MSDERRVGIHVSSDAPDERDGVESHSDDGEDNMGEDSMNLTGRKKKLFELRLKMNEARKANQSAIVAEKKKTEVLPAESSRGMSNQKWIEERKKKIGNLLDANGLDMSKAYMLDTQDSAEAKYNKWEEEPVLPGWDVFNKKMLYDAYKKRTKHVVVDVDEYNRMKEADREDSNDKIERMVKELKDSDEKHQSFSQRRKFHKEKDIDSISDRNEHFNKKIERAFEKYTLEIKNNLERGTALPD
;
A
#
# COMPACT_ATOMS: atom_id res chain seq x y z
N MET A 1 17.28 44.15 47.53
CA MET A 1 18.61 43.96 46.93
C MET A 1 18.35 43.43 45.53
N SER A 2 17.90 44.29 44.61
CA SER A 2 18.75 45.16 43.75
C SER A 2 19.56 44.30 42.78
N ASP A 3 19.66 44.55 41.47
CA ASP A 3 19.08 45.52 40.56
C ASP A 3 19.40 45.02 39.13
N GLU A 4 18.51 45.36 38.21
CA GLU A 4 18.70 45.73 36.80
C GLU A 4 20.09 45.57 36.13
N ARG A 5 20.09 45.03 34.90
CA ARG A 5 20.35 45.85 33.69
C ARG A 5 19.92 45.22 32.37
N ARG A 6 19.38 46.12 31.56
CA ARG A 6 18.67 46.01 30.28
C ARG A 6 19.57 46.55 29.17
N VAL A 7 19.68 45.87 28.03
CA VAL A 7 20.07 46.42 26.71
C VAL A 7 19.46 45.48 25.67
N GLY A 8 18.62 45.84 24.70
CA GLY A 8 18.31 47.13 24.10
C GLY A 8 18.87 47.21 22.68
N ILE A 9 18.24 46.56 21.69
CA ILE A 9 18.43 46.90 20.27
C ILE A 9 17.06 47.08 19.63
N HIS A 10 16.93 48.24 19.02
CA HIS A 10 15.76 48.86 18.41
C HIS A 10 15.86 48.66 16.90
N VAL A 11 14.80 48.18 16.24
CA VAL A 11 14.60 48.39 14.80
C VAL A 11 13.15 48.81 14.60
N SER A 12 13.03 49.97 13.98
CA SER A 12 11.84 50.77 13.76
C SER A 12 10.91 50.20 12.67
N SER A 13 9.63 50.36 12.97
CA SER A 13 8.43 50.50 12.12
C SER A 13 8.60 50.60 10.60
N ASP A 14 7.84 49.76 9.88
CA ASP A 14 7.02 50.22 8.75
C ASP A 14 5.69 49.45 8.70
N ALA A 15 4.67 50.09 8.14
CA ALA A 15 3.23 49.93 8.37
C ALA A 15 2.56 48.73 7.62
N PRO A 16 1.24 48.47 7.81
CA PRO A 16 0.58 47.17 7.62
C PRO A 16 0.02 46.97 6.21
N ASP A 17 -0.04 45.72 5.75
CA ASP A 17 -0.88 45.31 4.61
C ASP A 17 -2.12 44.57 5.14
N GLU A 18 -3.27 45.17 4.85
CA GLU A 18 -4.61 44.65 5.10
C GLU A 18 -4.95 43.51 4.13
N ARG A 19 -6.02 42.75 4.45
CA ARG A 19 -6.73 41.69 3.67
C ARG A 19 -6.31 40.28 4.09
N ASP A 20 -7.17 39.35 4.49
CA ASP A 20 -8.63 39.26 4.47
C ASP A 20 -9.09 38.53 5.74
N GLY A 21 -9.90 39.19 6.54
CA GLY A 21 -10.69 38.54 7.58
C GLY A 21 -11.83 37.76 6.92
N VAL A 22 -11.67 36.44 6.82
CA VAL A 22 -12.83 35.56 6.60
C VAL A 22 -13.40 35.25 7.98
N GLU A 23 -14.12 36.22 8.53
CA GLU A 23 -15.12 35.99 9.56
C GLU A 23 -16.10 34.96 9.01
N SER A 24 -15.97 33.70 9.46
CA SER A 24 -17.00 32.69 9.30
C SER A 24 -18.16 33.09 10.20
N HIS A 25 -18.97 34.03 9.74
CA HIS A 25 -20.25 34.32 10.34
C HIS A 25 -21.17 33.14 10.02
N SER A 26 -21.17 32.16 10.91
CA SER A 26 -22.19 31.13 10.98
C SER A 26 -23.50 31.82 11.40
N ASP A 27 -24.20 32.41 10.43
CA ASP A 27 -25.61 32.72 10.57
C ASP A 27 -26.37 31.39 10.47
N ASP A 28 -26.32 30.61 11.56
CA ASP A 28 -27.23 29.49 11.80
C ASP A 28 -28.61 30.07 12.16
N GLY A 29 -29.21 30.75 11.19
CA GLY A 29 -30.65 30.96 11.14
C GLY A 29 -31.31 29.62 10.83
N GLU A 30 -31.44 28.77 11.85
CA GLU A 30 -32.43 27.70 11.86
C GLU A 30 -33.82 28.33 11.69
N ASP A 31 -34.25 28.50 10.42
CA ASP A 31 -35.64 28.76 10.06
C ASP A 31 -36.46 27.50 10.39
N ASN A 32 -36.71 27.30 11.69
CA ASN A 32 -37.71 26.40 12.22
C ASN A 32 -39.10 26.98 11.90
N MET A 33 -39.50 26.93 10.62
CA MET A 33 -40.85 27.27 10.15
C MET A 33 -41.50 26.05 9.51
N GLY A 34 -41.40 24.90 10.20
CA GLY A 34 -42.06 23.65 9.81
C GLY A 34 -43.60 23.72 9.86
N GLU A 35 -44.18 24.76 10.47
CA GLU A 35 -45.63 24.81 10.73
C GLU A 35 -46.41 25.88 9.93
N ASP A 36 -45.76 26.79 9.19
CA ASP A 36 -46.44 27.91 8.48
C ASP A 36 -46.52 27.76 6.95
N SER A 37 -46.03 26.66 6.38
CA SER A 37 -46.04 26.44 4.92
C SER A 37 -47.45 26.35 4.32
N MET A 38 -48.43 25.93 5.12
CA MET A 38 -49.81 25.69 4.67
C MET A 38 -50.63 26.99 4.51
N ASN A 39 -50.32 28.05 5.27
CA ASN A 39 -51.14 29.29 5.33
C ASN A 39 -50.59 30.49 4.54
N LEU A 40 -49.41 30.38 3.92
CA LEU A 40 -48.87 31.46 3.08
C LEU A 40 -49.71 31.60 1.80
N THR A 41 -50.20 32.78 1.43
CA THR A 41 -50.96 32.97 0.17
C THR A 41 -50.18 33.84 -0.82
N GLY A 42 -50.25 33.46 -2.10
CA GLY A 42 -49.72 34.22 -3.24
C GLY A 42 -48.23 34.55 -3.15
N ARG A 43 -47.92 35.85 -3.13
CA ARG A 43 -46.54 36.39 -3.20
C ARG A 43 -45.63 35.87 -2.07
N LYS A 44 -46.19 35.57 -0.89
CA LYS A 44 -45.43 35.03 0.25
C LYS A 44 -45.00 33.56 0.03
N LYS A 45 -45.83 32.73 -0.61
CA LYS A 45 -45.45 31.35 -1.03
C LYS A 45 -44.30 31.38 -2.03
N LYS A 46 -44.40 32.25 -3.03
CA LYS A 46 -43.33 32.42 -4.04
C LYS A 46 -42.01 32.90 -3.42
N LEU A 47 -42.07 33.77 -2.40
CA LEU A 47 -40.88 34.21 -1.68
C LEU A 47 -40.25 33.09 -0.84
N PHE A 48 -41.07 32.27 -0.18
CA PHE A 48 -40.60 31.11 0.59
C PHE A 48 -39.95 30.06 -0.34
N GLU A 49 -40.58 29.75 -1.46
CA GLU A 49 -40.03 28.87 -2.49
C GLU A 49 -38.70 29.38 -3.05
N LEU A 50 -38.59 30.70 -3.31
CA LEU A 50 -37.35 31.34 -3.71
C LEU A 50 -36.24 31.23 -2.64
N ARG A 51 -36.59 31.39 -1.36
CA ARG A 51 -35.63 31.23 -0.24
C ARG A 51 -35.17 29.79 -0.11
N LEU A 52 -36.09 28.83 -0.21
CA LEU A 52 -35.76 27.40 -0.16
C LEU A 52 -34.82 27.02 -1.31
N LYS A 53 -35.12 27.47 -2.54
CA LYS A 53 -34.28 27.24 -3.72
C LYS A 53 -32.91 27.92 -3.58
N MET A 54 -32.84 29.10 -2.96
CA MET A 54 -31.57 29.79 -2.69
C MET A 54 -30.72 29.05 -1.65
N ASN A 55 -31.34 28.53 -0.59
CA ASN A 55 -30.66 27.74 0.42
C ASN A 55 -30.18 26.40 -0.14
N GLU A 56 -30.98 25.75 -0.98
CA GLU A 56 -30.58 24.55 -1.72
C GLU A 56 -29.37 24.83 -2.63
N ALA A 57 -29.39 25.93 -3.38
CA ALA A 57 -28.28 26.34 -4.23
C ALA A 57 -27.01 26.67 -3.43
N ARG A 58 -27.14 27.34 -2.27
CA ARG A 58 -26.01 27.61 -1.36
C ARG A 58 -25.40 26.31 -0.84
N LYS A 59 -26.23 25.36 -0.38
CA LYS A 59 -25.78 24.06 0.11
C LYS A 59 -25.14 23.22 -0.99
N ALA A 60 -25.72 23.22 -2.19
CA ALA A 60 -25.16 22.55 -3.36
C ALA A 60 -23.80 23.14 -3.73
N ASN A 61 -23.67 24.47 -3.78
CA ASN A 61 -22.40 25.14 -4.07
C ASN A 61 -21.35 24.88 -2.99
N GLN A 62 -21.72 24.93 -1.71
CA GLN A 62 -20.81 24.61 -0.61
C GLN A 62 -20.35 23.14 -0.68
N SER A 63 -21.27 22.21 -0.97
CA SER A 63 -20.94 20.80 -1.14
C SER A 63 -20.02 20.55 -2.34
N ALA A 64 -20.22 21.28 -3.45
CA ALA A 64 -19.36 21.21 -4.62
C ALA A 64 -17.97 21.79 -4.34
N ILE A 65 -17.87 22.91 -3.62
CA ILE A 65 -16.59 23.49 -3.21
C ILE A 65 -15.84 22.52 -2.27
N VAL A 66 -16.52 21.88 -1.32
CA VAL A 66 -15.91 20.88 -0.44
C VAL A 66 -15.50 19.63 -1.23
N ALA A 67 -16.28 19.20 -2.21
CA ALA A 67 -15.93 18.07 -3.07
C ALA A 67 -14.72 18.38 -3.97
N GLU A 68 -14.65 19.58 -4.55
CA GLU A 68 -13.50 20.03 -5.32
C GLU A 68 -12.26 20.20 -4.43
N LYS A 69 -12.38 20.80 -3.24
CA LYS A 69 -11.28 20.84 -2.25
C LYS A 69 -10.80 19.45 -1.86
N LYS A 70 -11.71 18.49 -1.64
CA LYS A 70 -11.32 17.10 -1.38
C LYS A 70 -10.63 16.45 -2.57
N LYS A 71 -11.04 16.76 -3.80
CA LYS A 71 -10.36 16.26 -5.02
C LYS A 71 -9.01 16.93 -5.27
N THR A 72 -8.81 18.18 -4.85
CA THR A 72 -7.52 18.88 -5.00
C THR A 72 -6.55 18.57 -3.87
N GLU A 73 -7.05 18.37 -2.64
CA GLU A 73 -6.28 17.86 -1.50
C GLU A 73 -5.89 16.39 -1.70
N VAL A 74 -6.77 15.58 -2.33
CA VAL A 74 -6.42 14.26 -2.86
C VAL A 74 -5.70 14.45 -4.19
N LEU A 75 -4.42 14.84 -4.13
CA LEU A 75 -3.53 14.89 -5.28
C LEU A 75 -3.58 13.59 -6.12
N PRO A 76 -3.23 13.62 -7.43
CA PRO A 76 -3.24 12.44 -8.32
C PRO A 76 -2.36 11.26 -7.87
N ALA A 77 -1.55 11.44 -6.82
CA ALA A 77 -0.71 10.40 -6.23
C ALA A 77 -1.50 9.24 -5.60
N GLU A 78 -2.80 9.39 -5.35
CA GLU A 78 -3.58 8.38 -4.62
C GLU A 78 -4.64 7.63 -5.45
N SER A 79 -4.85 7.96 -6.72
CA SER A 79 -5.93 7.35 -7.53
C SER A 79 -5.47 6.25 -8.50
N SER A 80 -4.19 5.88 -8.50
CA SER A 80 -3.67 4.83 -9.39
C SER A 80 -3.29 3.57 -8.61
N ARG A 81 -4.27 2.67 -8.45
CA ARG A 81 -4.08 1.22 -8.25
C ARG A 81 -3.47 0.72 -6.94
N GLY A 82 -3.94 1.26 -5.82
CA GLY A 82 -3.84 0.56 -4.56
C GLY A 82 -4.35 1.46 -3.47
N MET A 83 -5.32 1.01 -2.67
CA MET A 83 -5.47 1.57 -1.34
C MET A 83 -4.07 1.47 -0.72
N SER A 84 -3.41 2.61 -0.48
CA SER A 84 -2.10 2.67 0.16
C SER A 84 -2.10 1.67 1.31
N ASN A 85 -1.14 0.74 1.38
CA ASN A 85 -1.08 -0.28 2.42
C ASN A 85 -1.36 0.31 3.81
N GLN A 86 -0.95 1.56 4.01
CA GLN A 86 -1.32 2.43 5.12
C GLN A 86 -2.83 2.50 5.42
N LYS A 87 -3.65 2.92 4.44
CA LYS A 87 -5.11 3.04 4.58
C LYS A 87 -5.77 1.68 4.87
N TRP A 88 -5.30 0.61 4.21
CA TRP A 88 -5.79 -0.75 4.50
C TRP A 88 -5.44 -1.20 5.92
N ILE A 89 -4.23 -0.91 6.40
CA ILE A 89 -3.80 -1.19 7.78
C ILE A 89 -4.60 -0.36 8.77
N GLU A 90 -4.84 0.92 8.50
CA GLU A 90 -5.61 1.83 9.36
C GLU A 90 -7.08 1.43 9.46
N GLU A 91 -7.73 1.10 8.34
CA GLU A 91 -9.08 0.57 8.34
C GLU A 91 -9.17 -0.77 9.08
N ARG A 92 -8.19 -1.64 8.89
CA ARG A 92 -8.11 -2.92 9.61
C ARG A 92 -7.94 -2.70 11.10
N LYS A 93 -7.08 -1.76 11.52
CA LYS A 93 -6.88 -1.39 12.93
C LYS A 93 -8.14 -0.78 13.54
N LYS A 94 -8.86 0.09 12.82
CA LYS A 94 -10.15 0.64 13.27
C LYS A 94 -11.21 -0.44 13.45
N LYS A 95 -11.30 -1.39 12.52
CA LYS A 95 -12.23 -2.53 12.64
C LYS A 95 -11.90 -3.42 13.84
N ILE A 96 -10.62 -3.68 14.07
CA ILE A 96 -10.14 -4.46 15.23
C ILE A 96 -10.39 -3.69 16.54
N GLY A 97 -10.10 -2.39 16.58
CA GLY A 97 -10.35 -1.52 17.73
C GLY A 97 -11.83 -1.47 18.11
N ASN A 98 -12.72 -1.23 17.14
CA ASN A 98 -14.16 -1.22 17.38
C ASN A 98 -14.68 -2.56 17.93
N LEU A 99 -14.14 -3.69 17.46
CA LEU A 99 -14.47 -5.03 17.96
C LEU A 99 -13.99 -5.24 19.40
N LEU A 100 -12.82 -4.71 19.73
CA LEU A 100 -12.23 -4.80 21.07
C LEU A 100 -12.97 -3.90 22.07
N ASP A 101 -13.28 -2.67 21.67
CA ASP A 101 -14.07 -1.72 22.46
C ASP A 101 -15.48 -2.27 22.75
N ALA A 102 -16.11 -2.91 21.76
CA ALA A 102 -17.41 -3.56 21.93
C ALA A 102 -17.38 -4.74 22.92
N ASN A 103 -16.25 -5.43 23.03
CA ASN A 103 -16.05 -6.50 24.00
C ASN A 103 -15.34 -6.02 25.29
N GLY A 104 -15.05 -4.72 25.43
CA GLY A 104 -14.36 -4.14 26.59
C GLY A 104 -12.93 -4.63 26.79
N LEU A 105 -12.25 -5.06 25.73
CA LEU A 105 -10.88 -5.58 25.75
C LEU A 105 -9.90 -4.53 25.21
N ASP A 106 -8.71 -4.48 25.80
CA ASP A 106 -7.61 -3.63 25.34
C ASP A 106 -6.90 -4.24 24.11
N MET A 107 -6.24 -3.40 23.32
CA MET A 107 -5.46 -3.78 22.13
C MET A 107 -4.41 -4.85 22.42
N SER A 108 -3.86 -4.89 23.64
CA SER A 108 -2.93 -5.93 24.09
C SER A 108 -3.55 -7.33 24.16
N LYS A 109 -4.87 -7.42 24.35
CA LYS A 109 -5.64 -8.67 24.46
C LYS A 109 -6.38 -9.04 23.17
N ALA A 110 -6.03 -8.40 22.06
CA ALA A 110 -6.63 -8.66 20.74
C ALA A 110 -6.60 -10.14 20.33
N TYR A 111 -5.59 -10.89 20.77
CA TYR A 111 -5.42 -12.32 20.51
C TYR A 111 -6.53 -13.19 21.14
N MET A 112 -7.28 -12.69 22.12
CA MET A 112 -8.39 -13.44 22.74
C MET A 112 -9.61 -13.55 21.82
N LEU A 113 -9.70 -12.71 20.78
CA LEU A 113 -10.77 -12.74 19.79
C LEU A 113 -10.38 -13.49 18.50
N ASP A 114 -9.16 -14.02 18.44
CA ASP A 114 -8.73 -14.83 17.30
C ASP A 114 -9.36 -16.23 17.37
N THR A 115 -10.07 -16.62 16.30
CA THR A 115 -10.53 -18.00 16.11
C THR A 115 -9.34 -18.94 15.99
N GLN A 116 -9.48 -20.20 16.41
CA GLN A 116 -8.46 -21.24 16.29
C GLN A 116 -7.81 -21.28 14.90
N ASP A 117 -8.61 -21.32 13.82
CA ASP A 117 -8.12 -21.31 12.44
C ASP A 117 -7.25 -20.08 12.12
N SER A 118 -7.59 -18.91 12.69
CA SER A 118 -6.85 -17.67 12.46
C SER A 118 -5.54 -17.63 13.25
N ALA A 119 -5.49 -18.28 14.42
CA ALA A 119 -4.27 -18.44 15.20
C ALA A 119 -3.32 -19.43 14.51
N GLU A 120 -3.82 -20.59 14.06
CA GLU A 120 -3.04 -21.60 13.32
C GLU A 120 -2.47 -21.01 12.01
N ALA A 121 -3.27 -20.26 11.26
CA ALA A 121 -2.80 -19.60 10.05
C ALA A 121 -1.70 -18.56 10.32
N LYS A 122 -1.78 -17.82 11.45
CA LYS A 122 -0.70 -16.92 11.87
C LYS A 122 0.55 -17.73 12.20
N TYR A 123 0.48 -18.72 13.08
CA TYR A 123 1.62 -19.55 13.48
C TYR A 123 2.31 -20.25 12.32
N ASN A 124 1.56 -20.88 11.40
CA ASN A 124 2.12 -21.53 10.21
C ASN A 124 2.88 -20.54 9.30
N LYS A 125 2.48 -19.28 9.27
CA LYS A 125 3.19 -18.21 8.54
C LYS A 125 4.48 -17.79 9.23
N TRP A 126 4.56 -17.91 10.56
CA TRP A 126 5.79 -17.65 11.31
C TRP A 126 6.82 -18.78 11.19
N GLU A 127 6.38 -20.00 10.85
CA GLU A 127 7.26 -21.15 10.59
C GLU A 127 7.83 -21.20 9.17
N GLU A 128 7.69 -20.14 8.38
CA GLU A 128 8.31 -20.07 7.05
C GLU A 128 9.83 -20.28 7.17
N GLU A 129 10.34 -21.27 6.43
CA GLU A 129 11.77 -21.56 6.40
C GLU A 129 12.55 -20.31 5.92
N PRO A 130 13.68 -19.97 6.57
CA PRO A 130 14.44 -18.78 6.23
C PRO A 130 14.88 -18.82 4.77
N VAL A 131 14.43 -17.84 3.98
CA VAL A 131 14.85 -17.67 2.59
C VAL A 131 16.36 -17.45 2.56
N LEU A 132 17.10 -18.40 1.97
CA LEU A 132 18.56 -18.30 1.94
C LEU A 132 19.01 -17.08 1.12
N PRO A 133 20.16 -16.46 1.47
CA PRO A 133 20.69 -15.31 0.75
C PRO A 133 20.99 -15.65 -0.72
N GLY A 134 20.62 -14.75 -1.64
CA GLY A 134 20.58 -15.00 -3.09
C GLY A 134 21.90 -15.35 -3.81
N TRP A 135 23.05 -15.40 -3.11
CA TRP A 135 24.31 -15.94 -3.65
C TRP A 135 24.47 -17.45 -3.40
N ASP A 136 23.70 -18.01 -2.45
CA ASP A 136 23.80 -19.40 -2.00
C ASP A 136 22.87 -20.35 -2.76
N VAL A 137 22.36 -19.92 -3.92
CA VAL A 137 21.42 -20.67 -4.77
C VAL A 137 22.05 -21.97 -5.31
N PHE A 138 23.38 -22.01 -5.44
CA PHE A 138 24.12 -23.18 -5.94
C PHE A 138 24.77 -24.02 -4.83
N ASN A 139 24.36 -23.81 -3.57
CA ASN A 139 24.90 -24.59 -2.45
C ASN A 139 24.38 -26.02 -2.46
N LYS A 140 25.16 -26.94 -1.86
CA LYS A 140 24.76 -28.33 -1.59
C LYS A 140 23.43 -28.41 -0.86
N LYS A 141 23.16 -27.46 0.06
CA LYS A 141 21.89 -27.39 0.78
C LYS A 141 20.71 -27.09 -0.14
N MET A 142 20.84 -26.13 -1.05
CA MET A 142 19.79 -25.80 -2.03
C MET A 142 19.54 -26.95 -3.02
N LEU A 143 20.60 -27.65 -3.44
CA LEU A 143 20.45 -28.85 -4.28
C LEU A 143 19.71 -29.96 -3.54
N TYR A 144 20.04 -30.17 -2.26
CA TYR A 144 19.33 -31.11 -1.40
C TYR A 144 17.86 -30.72 -1.20
N ASP A 145 17.58 -29.45 -0.92
CA ASP A 145 16.21 -28.96 -0.71
C ASP A 145 15.38 -29.07 -2.01
N ALA A 146 15.98 -28.81 -3.17
CA ALA A 146 15.36 -29.01 -4.48
C ALA A 146 15.03 -30.50 -4.71
N TYR A 147 15.96 -31.41 -4.40
CA TYR A 147 15.73 -32.85 -4.47
C TYR A 147 14.62 -33.29 -3.49
N LYS A 148 14.64 -32.79 -2.25
CA LYS A 148 13.60 -33.03 -1.24
C LYS A 148 12.23 -32.54 -1.69
N LYS A 149 12.15 -31.43 -2.44
CA LYS A 149 10.89 -30.95 -3.04
C LYS A 149 10.44 -31.86 -4.19
N ARG A 150 11.35 -32.30 -5.06
CA ARG A 150 11.04 -33.24 -6.16
C ARG A 150 10.50 -34.58 -5.65
N THR A 151 11.13 -35.15 -4.63
CA THR A 151 10.74 -36.44 -4.05
C THR A 151 9.33 -36.44 -3.44
N LYS A 152 8.81 -35.29 -2.98
CA LYS A 152 7.41 -35.17 -2.52
C LYS A 152 6.37 -35.46 -3.60
N HIS A 153 6.72 -35.26 -4.87
CA HIS A 153 5.82 -35.49 -5.99
C HIS A 153 5.92 -36.91 -6.57
N VAL A 154 6.87 -37.72 -6.09
CA VAL A 154 7.05 -39.11 -6.53
C VAL A 154 6.14 -40.01 -5.71
N VAL A 155 5.11 -40.57 -6.35
CA VAL A 155 4.24 -41.59 -5.74
C VAL A 155 4.91 -42.96 -5.92
N VAL A 156 5.20 -43.63 -4.81
CA VAL A 156 5.80 -44.98 -4.79
C VAL A 156 4.73 -46.01 -4.45
N ASP A 157 4.43 -46.90 -5.40
CA ASP A 157 3.57 -48.07 -5.17
C ASP A 157 4.43 -49.27 -4.75
N VAL A 158 4.29 -49.69 -3.50
CA VAL A 158 5.09 -50.77 -2.89
C VAL A 158 4.72 -52.14 -3.48
N ASP A 159 3.46 -52.34 -3.86
CA ASP A 159 2.97 -53.61 -4.41
C ASP A 159 3.42 -53.79 -5.87
N GLU A 160 3.46 -52.69 -6.63
CA GLU A 160 4.09 -52.68 -7.96
C GLU A 160 5.60 -52.92 -7.87
N TYR A 161 6.26 -52.29 -6.90
CA TYR A 161 7.70 -52.46 -6.67
C TYR A 161 8.06 -53.93 -6.37
N ASN A 162 7.34 -54.59 -5.48
CA ASN A 162 7.59 -56.00 -5.14
C ASN A 162 7.37 -56.92 -6.35
N ARG A 163 6.30 -56.71 -7.12
CA ARG A 163 6.04 -57.47 -8.36
C ARG A 163 7.14 -57.31 -9.40
N MET A 164 7.67 -56.11 -9.59
CA MET A 164 8.77 -55.89 -10.55
C MET A 164 10.11 -56.44 -10.05
N LYS A 165 10.37 -56.36 -8.74
CA LYS A 165 11.58 -56.92 -8.12
C LYS A 165 11.68 -58.43 -8.32
N GLU A 166 10.55 -59.14 -8.30
CA GLU A 166 10.49 -60.58 -8.53
C GLU A 166 10.54 -60.96 -10.02
N ALA A 167 10.11 -60.06 -10.91
CA ALA A 167 9.94 -60.34 -12.32
C ALA A 167 11.16 -60.02 -13.21
N ASP A 168 12.22 -59.41 -12.67
CA ASP A 168 13.46 -58.97 -13.37
C ASP A 168 13.18 -58.48 -14.80
N ARG A 169 12.21 -57.55 -14.90
CA ARG A 169 11.63 -57.09 -16.16
C ARG A 169 12.12 -55.68 -16.49
N GLU A 170 12.32 -55.42 -17.78
CA GLU A 170 12.63 -54.08 -18.29
C GLU A 170 11.52 -53.07 -17.97
N ASP A 171 11.91 -51.81 -17.83
CA ASP A 171 11.03 -50.70 -17.52
C ASP A 171 9.93 -50.55 -18.58
N SER A 172 8.68 -50.49 -18.14
CA SER A 172 7.53 -50.23 -19.02
C SER A 172 7.61 -48.81 -19.61
N ASN A 173 7.27 -48.65 -20.89
CA ASN A 173 7.22 -47.35 -21.58
C ASN A 173 6.46 -46.27 -20.81
N ASP A 174 5.38 -46.63 -20.09
CA ASP A 174 4.60 -45.72 -19.24
C ASP A 174 5.43 -45.01 -18.16
N LYS A 175 6.46 -45.68 -17.62
CA LYS A 175 7.36 -45.10 -16.60
C LYS A 175 8.33 -44.10 -17.23
N ILE A 176 8.82 -44.43 -18.41
CA ILE A 176 9.65 -43.54 -19.21
C ILE A 176 8.85 -42.28 -19.55
N GLU A 177 7.60 -42.41 -19.97
CA GLU A 177 6.71 -41.27 -20.25
C GLU A 177 6.46 -40.40 -19.01
N ARG A 178 6.27 -41.01 -17.83
CA ARG A 178 6.14 -40.26 -16.56
C ARG A 178 7.41 -39.48 -16.22
N MET A 179 8.60 -40.07 -16.42
CA MET A 179 9.87 -39.37 -16.23
C MET A 179 10.04 -38.21 -17.21
N VAL A 180 9.75 -38.44 -18.49
CA VAL A 180 9.82 -37.39 -19.53
C VAL A 180 8.87 -36.23 -19.20
N LYS A 181 7.68 -36.52 -18.66
CA LYS A 181 6.75 -35.49 -18.22
C LYS A 181 7.32 -34.67 -17.05
N GLU A 182 7.89 -35.30 -16.03
CA GLU A 182 8.51 -34.59 -14.89
C GLU A 182 9.66 -33.68 -15.35
N LEU A 183 10.48 -34.14 -16.29
CA LEU A 183 11.56 -33.34 -16.86
C LEU A 183 11.04 -32.10 -17.59
N LYS A 184 9.99 -32.25 -18.41
CA LYS A 184 9.34 -31.11 -19.09
C LYS A 184 8.77 -30.10 -18.09
N ASP A 185 8.06 -30.58 -17.07
CA ASP A 185 7.49 -29.72 -16.03
C ASP A 185 8.62 -29.00 -15.25
N SER A 186 9.76 -29.66 -15.04
CA SER A 186 10.95 -29.04 -14.43
C SER A 186 11.54 -27.96 -15.31
N ASP A 187 11.68 -28.20 -16.61
CA ASP A 187 12.19 -27.22 -17.57
C ASP A 187 11.30 -25.98 -17.64
N GLU A 188 9.97 -26.14 -17.67
CA GLU A 188 9.02 -25.02 -17.62
C GLU A 188 9.17 -24.17 -16.34
N LYS A 189 9.40 -24.81 -15.20
CA LYS A 189 9.70 -24.12 -13.93
C LYS A 189 11.04 -23.39 -13.98
N HIS A 190 12.06 -23.97 -14.62
CA HIS A 190 13.36 -23.31 -14.80
C HIS A 190 13.27 -22.08 -15.72
N GLN A 191 12.48 -22.14 -16.79
CA GLN A 191 12.27 -20.99 -17.69
C GLN A 191 11.55 -19.83 -16.99
N SER A 192 10.61 -20.16 -16.10
CA SER A 192 9.84 -19.17 -15.33
C SER A 192 10.53 -18.69 -14.04
N PHE A 193 11.70 -19.25 -13.69
CA PHE A 193 12.45 -18.88 -12.49
C PHE A 193 12.89 -17.41 -12.50
N SER A 194 13.30 -16.90 -13.67
CA SER A 194 13.65 -15.49 -13.85
C SER A 194 12.44 -14.69 -14.32
N GLN A 195 11.70 -14.11 -13.37
CA GLN A 195 10.57 -13.25 -13.68
C GLN A 195 11.02 -11.84 -14.08
N ARG A 196 10.56 -11.37 -15.25
CA ARG A 196 10.79 -9.99 -15.68
C ARG A 196 9.93 -9.03 -14.84
N ARG A 197 10.56 -8.02 -14.25
CA ARG A 197 9.83 -6.94 -13.57
C ARG A 197 9.00 -6.15 -14.59
N LYS A 198 7.79 -5.76 -14.22
CA LYS A 198 6.91 -4.95 -15.09
C LYS A 198 7.54 -3.57 -15.34
N PHE A 199 7.43 -3.08 -16.56
CA PHE A 199 7.87 -1.73 -16.91
C PHE A 199 6.85 -0.71 -16.37
N HIS A 200 7.34 0.31 -15.65
CA HIS A 200 6.53 1.39 -15.12
C HIS A 200 6.78 2.65 -15.95
N LYS A 201 5.74 3.12 -16.67
CA LYS A 201 5.84 4.30 -17.56
C LYS A 201 6.06 5.62 -16.81
N GLU A 202 5.76 5.64 -15.51
CA GLU A 202 5.92 6.80 -14.64
C GLU A 202 7.35 6.95 -14.10
N LYS A 203 8.22 5.93 -14.27
CA LYS A 203 9.61 6.03 -13.85
C LYS A 203 10.39 6.88 -14.86
N ASP A 204 11.18 7.82 -14.35
CA ASP A 204 12.11 8.59 -15.18
C ASP A 204 13.08 7.66 -15.93
N ILE A 205 13.26 7.96 -17.22
CA ILE A 205 14.07 7.14 -18.13
C ILE A 205 15.51 7.67 -18.08
N ASP A 206 16.41 6.90 -17.45
CA ASP A 206 17.85 7.21 -17.35
C ASP A 206 18.68 6.59 -18.50
N SER A 207 18.04 5.91 -19.44
CA SER A 207 18.69 5.08 -20.45
C SER A 207 18.16 5.30 -21.86
N ILE A 208 19.05 5.33 -22.85
CA ILE A 208 18.70 5.46 -24.28
C ILE A 208 18.40 4.08 -24.94
N SER A 209 18.97 3.00 -24.41
CA SER A 209 18.88 1.63 -24.97
C SER A 209 18.68 0.60 -23.86
N ASP A 210 18.00 -0.52 -24.15
CA ASP A 210 17.81 -1.64 -23.21
C ASP A 210 19.12 -2.17 -22.61
N ARG A 211 20.20 -2.20 -23.40
CA ARG A 211 21.52 -2.62 -22.88
C ARG A 211 22.06 -1.61 -21.87
N ASN A 212 21.83 -0.32 -22.11
CA ASN A 212 22.20 0.74 -21.18
C ASN A 212 21.32 0.70 -19.93
N GLU A 213 20.02 0.43 -20.06
CA GLU A 213 19.11 0.27 -18.91
C GLU A 213 19.57 -0.88 -17.99
N HIS A 214 19.99 -2.00 -18.56
CA HIS A 214 20.55 -3.12 -17.80
C HIS A 214 21.87 -2.77 -17.12
N PHE A 215 22.71 -1.95 -17.77
CA PHE A 215 23.95 -1.46 -17.18
C PHE A 215 23.68 -0.50 -16.02
N ASN A 216 22.80 0.50 -16.20
CA ASN A 216 22.36 1.43 -15.16
C ASN A 216 21.78 0.67 -13.96
N LYS A 217 20.90 -0.32 -14.19
CA LYS A 217 20.36 -1.22 -13.14
C LYS A 217 21.46 -1.99 -12.40
N LYS A 218 22.55 -2.36 -13.07
CA LYS A 218 23.68 -3.06 -12.44
C LYS A 218 24.48 -2.10 -11.55
N ILE A 219 24.72 -0.88 -12.03
CA ILE A 219 25.40 0.18 -11.26
C ILE A 219 24.56 0.57 -10.05
N GLU A 220 23.25 0.77 -10.22
CA GLU A 220 22.30 1.06 -9.14
C GLU A 220 22.42 -0.03 -8.05
N ARG A 221 22.28 -1.31 -8.38
CA ARG A 221 22.41 -2.40 -7.37
C ARG A 221 23.73 -2.39 -6.59
N ALA A 222 24.84 -2.01 -7.23
CA ALA A 222 26.16 -2.06 -6.61
C ALA A 222 26.49 -0.80 -5.80
N PHE A 223 26.08 0.37 -6.31
CA PHE A 223 26.54 1.66 -5.82
C PHE A 223 25.44 2.53 -5.21
N GLU A 224 24.15 2.20 -5.39
CA GLU A 224 23.01 2.96 -4.85
C GLU A 224 23.19 3.25 -3.38
N LYS A 225 23.62 2.26 -2.58
CA LYS A 225 23.88 2.43 -1.14
C LYS A 225 24.90 3.54 -0.83
N TYR A 226 25.88 3.76 -1.69
CA TYR A 226 26.94 4.75 -1.48
C TYR A 226 26.64 6.10 -2.16
N THR A 227 25.75 6.13 -3.15
CA THR A 227 25.45 7.32 -3.95
C THR A 227 24.10 7.98 -3.61
N LEU A 228 23.39 7.48 -2.58
CA LEU A 228 22.11 8.05 -2.13
C LEU A 228 22.17 9.56 -1.88
N GLU A 229 23.21 10.05 -1.22
CA GLU A 229 23.37 11.47 -0.93
C GLU A 229 23.54 12.30 -2.20
N ILE A 230 24.37 11.83 -3.13
CA ILE A 230 24.59 12.48 -4.43
C ILE A 230 23.29 12.53 -5.23
N LYS A 231 22.52 11.43 -5.25
CA LYS A 231 21.22 11.36 -5.92
C LYS A 231 20.22 12.34 -5.32
N ASN A 232 20.11 12.37 -3.99
CA ASN A 232 19.23 13.30 -3.29
C ASN A 232 19.62 14.76 -3.53
N ASN A 233 20.91 15.08 -3.58
CA ASN A 233 21.40 16.42 -3.87
C ASN A 233 21.09 16.83 -5.32
N LEU A 234 21.14 15.89 -6.27
CA LEU A 234 20.73 16.12 -7.65
C LEU A 234 19.23 16.42 -7.75
N GLU A 235 18.40 15.65 -7.05
CA GLU A 235 16.94 15.86 -6.99
C GLU A 235 16.56 17.16 -6.27
N ARG A 236 17.37 17.60 -5.29
CA ARG A 236 17.21 18.89 -4.58
C ARG A 236 17.82 20.08 -5.31
N GLY A 237 18.51 19.86 -6.43
CA GLY A 237 19.10 20.92 -7.25
C GLY A 237 20.43 21.44 -6.75
N THR A 238 21.45 20.56 -6.64
CA THR A 238 22.90 20.87 -6.47
C THR A 238 23.29 21.90 -5.39
N ALA A 239 22.38 22.30 -4.51
CA ALA A 239 22.66 23.21 -3.42
C ALA A 239 23.44 22.44 -2.35
N LEU A 240 24.66 22.89 -2.08
CA LEU A 240 25.42 22.41 -0.93
C LEU A 240 24.71 22.86 0.36
N PRO A 241 24.71 22.05 1.43
CA PRO A 241 24.31 22.52 2.76
C PRO A 241 25.29 23.63 3.19
N ASP A 242 24.77 24.79 3.58
CA ASP A 242 25.53 25.82 4.31
C ASP A 242 25.95 25.31 5.70
#